data_AF-A0A838PVI1-F1
#
_entry.id   AF-A0A838PVI1-F1
#
_cell.length_a   1.000
_cell.length_b   1.000
_cell.length_c   1.000
_cell.angle_alpha   90.00
_cell.angle_beta   90.00
_cell.angle_gamma   90.00
#
_symmetry.space_group_name_H-M   'P 1'
#
loop_
_entity.id
_entity.type
_entity.pdbx_description
1 polymer ?
#
loop_
_entity_poly.entity_id
_entity_poly.type
_entity_poly.pdbx_seq_one_letter_code
_entity_poly.pdbx_strand_id
1 'polypeptide(L)'
;MALGVDGVRVGTWTDPRHPTGCTVVLPPQGSLGAVSVRGGAPGTREAAALGPNGNVTECHAVVLSGGSAFGLATADGVVAWCDAHGIGYDKVVARVPIVGAAIVFDLRAGVPRPGRDAGWAACEAAIEADPPMGSVGVGAGCTVGKTAGLQYRVKGGQGWAVARGGGITVGALLAVNPLGDVLDERGEVLAGSRAPADVPRFPFVALPRPAPAEANTVIGCLVTDGGLGKHEAARAADLANSGIARAVSPAHTTFDGDALFLLCTQRRPASVDLVAHLGAQAVAAAIRAAVRSAKGIDGAPADPRAQSPT
;
A
#
# COMPACT_ATOMS: atom_id res chain seq x y z
N MET A 1 -18.52 6.25 -2.19
CA MET A 1 -17.83 4.98 -2.49
C MET A 1 -16.38 5.13 -2.09
N ALA A 2 -15.82 4.14 -1.40
CA ALA A 2 -14.41 4.15 -1.08
C ALA A 2 -13.60 4.00 -2.38
N LEU A 3 -12.53 4.78 -2.51
CA LEU A 3 -11.63 4.81 -3.66
C LEU A 3 -12.35 5.07 -4.99
N GLY A 4 -13.54 5.67 -4.94
CA GLY A 4 -14.33 6.06 -6.11
C GLY A 4 -14.98 4.91 -6.88
N VAL A 5 -15.01 3.67 -6.36
CA VAL A 5 -15.56 2.49 -7.06
C VAL A 5 -16.69 1.84 -6.24
N ASP A 6 -17.84 1.60 -6.88
CA ASP A 6 -19.05 1.03 -6.25
C ASP A 6 -18.80 -0.32 -5.57
N GLY A 7 -19.34 -0.48 -4.35
CA GLY A 7 -19.27 -1.73 -3.59
C GLY A 7 -17.90 -2.02 -2.95
N VAL A 8 -16.89 -1.16 -3.16
CA VAL A 8 -15.62 -1.25 -2.45
C VAL A 8 -15.79 -0.69 -1.03
N ARG A 9 -15.35 -1.46 -0.05
CA ARG A 9 -15.26 -1.05 1.35
C ARG A 9 -13.81 -1.01 1.79
N VAL A 10 -13.47 -0.04 2.65
CA VAL A 10 -12.14 0.06 3.26
C VAL A 10 -12.29 0.20 4.76
N GLY A 11 -11.51 -0.56 5.51
CA GLY A 11 -11.48 -0.51 6.96
C GLY A 11 -10.08 -0.47 7.51
N THR A 12 -9.91 0.20 8.63
CA THR A 12 -8.60 0.47 9.23
C THR A 12 -8.61 0.10 10.70
N TRP A 13 -7.57 -0.61 11.15
CA TRP A 13 -7.26 -0.78 12.55
C TRP A 13 -5.91 -0.11 12.87
N THR A 14 -5.88 0.72 13.90
CA THR A 14 -4.67 1.40 14.39
C THR A 14 -4.46 1.01 15.85
N ASP A 15 -3.23 0.63 16.23
CA ASP A 15 -2.94 0.42 17.64
C ASP A 15 -3.11 1.77 18.39
N PRO A 16 -3.88 1.81 19.49
CA PRO A 16 -4.22 3.06 20.17
C PRO A 16 -3.03 3.71 20.90
N ARG A 17 -1.94 2.97 21.12
CA ARG A 17 -0.77 3.40 21.91
C ARG A 17 0.50 3.46 21.09
N HIS A 18 0.57 2.73 19.99
CA HIS A 18 1.79 2.57 19.21
C HIS A 18 1.59 2.90 17.74
N PRO A 19 2.62 3.43 17.05
CA PRO A 19 2.51 3.79 15.64
C PRO A 19 2.62 2.55 14.75
N THR A 20 1.58 1.71 14.74
CA THR A 20 1.41 0.56 13.84
C THR A 20 -0.07 0.27 13.61
N GLY A 21 -0.39 -0.53 12.60
CA GLY A 21 -1.75 -0.86 12.25
C GLY A 21 -1.86 -1.61 10.93
N CYS A 22 -3.10 -1.83 10.49
CA CYS A 22 -3.39 -2.42 9.18
C CYS A 22 -4.62 -1.77 8.55
N THR A 23 -4.72 -1.88 7.23
CA THR A 23 -5.84 -1.38 6.44
C THR A 23 -6.25 -2.45 5.43
N VAL A 24 -7.54 -2.74 5.38
CA VAL A 24 -8.14 -3.78 4.53
C VAL A 24 -9.01 -3.14 3.46
N VAL A 25 -8.83 -3.58 2.21
CA VAL A 25 -9.70 -3.24 1.08
C VAL A 25 -10.53 -4.48 0.74
N LEU A 26 -11.86 -4.35 0.83
CA LEU A 26 -12.84 -5.39 0.52
C LEU A 26 -13.58 -5.00 -0.77
N PRO A 27 -13.28 -5.63 -1.91
CA PRO A 27 -14.03 -5.41 -3.14
C PRO A 27 -15.38 -6.15 -3.12
N PRO A 28 -16.32 -5.83 -4.03
CA PRO A 28 -17.51 -6.65 -4.22
C PRO A 28 -17.12 -8.06 -4.73
N GLN A 29 -17.96 -9.07 -4.43
CA GLN A 29 -17.76 -10.44 -4.91
C GLN A 29 -17.65 -10.50 -6.44
N GLY A 30 -16.82 -11.40 -6.98
CA GLY A 30 -16.54 -11.49 -8.42
C GLY A 30 -15.42 -10.56 -8.90
N SER A 31 -14.82 -9.76 -8.01
CA SER A 31 -13.73 -8.87 -8.38
C SER A 31 -12.44 -9.63 -8.67
N LEU A 32 -11.84 -9.36 -9.83
CA LEU A 32 -10.61 -10.00 -10.24
C LEU A 32 -9.40 -9.41 -9.50
N GLY A 33 -8.48 -10.28 -9.08
CA GLY A 33 -7.26 -9.87 -8.38
C GLY A 33 -5.96 -10.13 -9.13
N ALA A 34 -5.09 -9.13 -9.13
CA ALA A 34 -3.71 -9.23 -9.59
C ALA A 34 -2.72 -8.55 -8.64
N VAL A 35 -1.43 -8.87 -8.76
CA VAL A 35 -0.35 -8.20 -8.04
C VAL A 35 0.89 -8.03 -8.92
N SER A 36 1.62 -6.93 -8.72
CA SER A 36 3.00 -6.77 -9.16
C SER A 36 3.90 -6.47 -7.96
N VAL A 37 5.01 -7.19 -7.85
CA VAL A 37 6.04 -7.03 -6.82
C VAL A 37 7.32 -6.59 -7.51
N ARG A 38 7.88 -5.45 -7.10
CA ARG A 38 9.05 -4.83 -7.74
C ARG A 38 10.24 -4.61 -6.81
N GLY A 39 10.00 -4.39 -5.52
CA GLY A 39 11.06 -4.20 -4.55
C GLY A 39 11.94 -5.44 -4.34
N GLY A 40 13.19 -5.24 -3.93
CA GLY A 40 14.14 -6.32 -3.61
C GLY A 40 13.90 -7.05 -2.27
N ALA A 41 13.09 -6.51 -1.37
CA ALA A 41 12.82 -7.09 -0.04
C ALA A 41 11.30 -7.19 0.26
N PRO A 42 10.50 -7.90 -0.57
CA PRO A 42 9.07 -7.97 -0.40
C PRO A 42 8.66 -8.89 0.76
N GLY A 43 7.63 -8.49 1.51
CA GLY A 43 6.90 -9.38 2.40
C GLY A 43 5.45 -9.48 1.93
N THR A 44 5.05 -10.61 1.36
CA THR A 44 3.73 -10.78 0.75
C THR A 44 3.10 -12.13 1.09
N ARG A 45 1.77 -12.20 1.00
CA ARG A 45 0.95 -13.42 1.04
C ARG A 45 0.03 -13.47 -0.19
N GLU A 46 -0.22 -14.68 -0.70
CA GLU A 46 -1.01 -14.96 -1.91
C GLU A 46 -0.45 -14.33 -3.21
N ALA A 47 0.77 -13.79 -3.19
CA ALA A 47 1.34 -13.12 -4.36
C ALA A 47 1.54 -14.07 -5.56
N ALA A 48 1.91 -15.33 -5.31
CA ALA A 48 2.04 -16.33 -6.37
C ALA A 48 0.70 -16.66 -7.04
N ALA A 49 -0.37 -16.77 -6.25
CA ALA A 49 -1.72 -17.00 -6.75
C ALA A 49 -2.29 -15.77 -7.49
N LEU A 50 -2.01 -14.57 -6.97
CA LEU A 50 -2.43 -13.31 -7.57
C LEU A 50 -1.54 -12.88 -8.74
N GLY A 51 -0.38 -13.47 -8.92
CA GLY A 51 0.55 -13.19 -10.01
C GLY A 51 0.04 -13.66 -11.38
N PRO A 52 0.74 -13.29 -12.46
CA PRO A 52 0.29 -13.55 -13.84
C PRO A 52 0.15 -15.03 -14.19
N ASN A 53 0.84 -15.92 -13.45
CA ASN A 53 0.81 -17.36 -13.68
C ASN A 53 -0.18 -18.10 -12.77
N GLY A 54 -0.84 -17.40 -11.85
CA GLY A 54 -1.81 -17.99 -10.94
C GLY A 54 -3.16 -18.23 -11.62
N ASN A 55 -3.83 -19.31 -11.22
CA ASN A 55 -5.14 -19.72 -11.77
C ASN A 55 -6.34 -19.13 -11.01
N VAL A 56 -6.12 -18.46 -9.87
CA VAL A 56 -7.20 -17.76 -9.16
C VAL A 56 -7.55 -16.48 -9.90
N THR A 57 -8.83 -16.30 -10.15
CA THR A 57 -9.39 -15.16 -10.85
C THR A 57 -9.89 -14.10 -9.89
N GLU A 58 -10.43 -14.46 -8.73
CA GLU A 58 -11.05 -13.56 -7.75
C GLU A 58 -10.12 -13.31 -6.56
N CYS A 59 -10.11 -12.06 -6.08
CA CYS A 59 -9.48 -11.69 -4.81
C CYS A 59 -10.54 -11.04 -3.94
N HIS A 60 -10.65 -11.55 -2.70
CA HIS A 60 -11.77 -11.25 -1.82
C HIS A 60 -11.45 -10.15 -0.82
N ALA A 61 -10.15 -9.91 -0.59
CA ALA A 61 -9.65 -8.83 0.23
C ALA A 61 -8.16 -8.60 -0.04
N VAL A 62 -7.70 -7.37 0.19
CA VAL A 62 -6.28 -7.05 0.32
C VAL A 62 -6.04 -6.41 1.67
N VAL A 63 -5.06 -6.91 2.43
CA VAL A 63 -4.61 -6.29 3.68
C VAL A 63 -3.20 -5.73 3.54
N LEU A 64 -3.06 -4.46 3.88
CA LEU A 64 -1.78 -3.78 4.01
C LEU A 64 -1.49 -3.63 5.50
N SER A 65 -0.33 -4.08 5.99
CA SER A 65 -0.06 -4.12 7.42
C SER A 65 1.34 -3.63 7.80
N GLY A 66 1.46 -3.00 8.96
CA GLY A 66 2.72 -2.89 9.69
C GLY A 66 3.16 -4.24 10.27
N GLY A 67 4.23 -4.25 11.06
CA GLY A 67 4.74 -5.43 11.76
C GLY A 67 5.75 -6.26 10.98
N SER A 68 6.21 -5.79 9.81
CA SER A 68 7.08 -6.57 8.91
C SER A 68 6.48 -7.97 8.63
N ALA A 69 7.30 -9.00 8.45
CA ALA A 69 6.84 -10.35 8.12
C ALA A 69 5.80 -10.91 9.11
N PHE A 70 5.85 -10.51 10.38
CA PHE A 70 4.85 -10.91 11.39
C PHE A 70 3.46 -10.34 11.08
N GLY A 71 3.40 -9.16 10.47
CA GLY A 71 2.17 -8.49 10.05
C GLY A 71 1.37 -9.29 9.01
N LEU A 72 1.98 -10.26 8.33
CA LEU A 72 1.27 -11.17 7.42
C LEU A 72 0.20 -11.99 8.17
N ALA A 73 0.31 -12.14 9.50
CA ALA A 73 -0.71 -12.76 10.34
C ALA A 73 -2.04 -11.97 10.38
N THR A 74 -2.06 -10.70 9.99
CA THR A 74 -3.32 -9.95 9.81
C THR A 74 -4.22 -10.59 8.75
N ALA A 75 -3.63 -11.22 7.73
CA ALA A 75 -4.38 -11.94 6.70
C ALA A 75 -5.20 -13.11 7.26
N ASP A 76 -4.76 -13.76 8.34
CA ASP A 76 -5.53 -14.83 8.99
C ASP A 76 -6.83 -14.30 9.61
N GLY A 77 -6.80 -13.06 10.10
CA GLY A 77 -7.99 -12.37 10.61
C GLY A 77 -8.97 -12.07 9.49
N VAL A 78 -8.47 -11.59 8.36
CA VAL A 78 -9.26 -11.27 7.18
C VAL A 78 -9.86 -12.54 6.55
N VAL A 79 -9.08 -13.62 6.45
CA VAL A 79 -9.58 -14.94 5.98
C VAL A 79 -10.70 -15.44 6.88
N ALA A 80 -10.51 -15.41 8.21
CA ALA A 80 -11.52 -15.85 9.15
C ALA A 80 -12.79 -14.98 9.07
N TRP A 81 -12.63 -13.67 8.87
CA TRP A 81 -13.75 -12.75 8.70
C TRP A 81 -14.51 -13.05 7.40
N CYS A 82 -13.81 -13.23 6.28
CA CYS A 82 -14.42 -13.60 5.01
C CYS A 82 -15.20 -14.91 5.10
N ASP A 83 -14.63 -15.94 5.73
CA ASP A 83 -15.28 -17.24 5.94
C ASP A 83 -16.57 -17.09 6.76
N ALA A 84 -16.52 -16.37 7.88
CA ALA A 84 -17.68 -16.10 8.73
C ALA A 84 -18.81 -15.33 8.00
N HIS A 85 -18.48 -14.60 6.94
CA HIS A 85 -19.41 -13.82 6.12
C HIS A 85 -19.75 -14.50 4.78
N GLY A 86 -19.33 -15.76 4.57
CA GLY A 86 -19.63 -16.51 3.35
C GLY A 86 -18.96 -15.94 2.10
N ILE A 87 -17.82 -15.28 2.23
CA ILE A 87 -17.05 -14.69 1.14
C ILE A 87 -15.88 -15.60 0.81
N GLY A 88 -15.75 -15.99 -0.46
CA GLY A 88 -14.72 -16.93 -0.90
C GLY A 88 -15.20 -17.77 -2.07
N TYR A 89 -14.28 -18.55 -2.64
CA TYR A 89 -14.61 -19.59 -3.60
C TYR A 89 -15.41 -20.70 -2.92
N ASP A 90 -16.57 -21.03 -3.49
CA ASP A 90 -17.31 -22.21 -3.05
C ASP A 90 -16.58 -23.49 -3.51
N LYS A 91 -16.11 -24.28 -2.55
CA LYS A 91 -15.46 -25.58 -2.77
C LYS A 91 -16.33 -26.75 -2.29
N VAL A 92 -17.66 -26.56 -2.21
CA VAL A 92 -18.67 -27.53 -1.73
C VAL A 92 -18.57 -27.84 -0.23
N VAL A 93 -17.35 -28.02 0.29
CA VAL A 93 -17.08 -28.33 1.71
C VAL A 93 -16.78 -27.10 2.56
N ALA A 94 -16.35 -26.00 1.92
CA ALA A 94 -16.01 -24.75 2.57
C ALA A 94 -15.98 -23.60 1.54
N ARG A 95 -16.06 -22.37 2.04
CA ARG A 95 -15.67 -21.18 1.27
C ARG A 95 -14.17 -20.95 1.48
N VAL A 96 -13.44 -20.73 0.39
CA VAL A 96 -11.98 -20.50 0.43
C VAL A 96 -11.69 -19.05 -0.01
N PRO A 97 -11.46 -18.12 0.93
CA PRO A 97 -11.10 -16.75 0.61
C PRO A 97 -9.66 -16.67 0.09
N ILE A 98 -9.47 -15.95 -1.01
CA ILE A 98 -8.16 -15.50 -1.48
C ILE A 98 -7.93 -14.08 -0.97
N VAL A 99 -6.94 -13.91 -0.10
CA VAL A 99 -6.62 -12.65 0.58
C VAL A 99 -5.19 -12.26 0.28
N GLY A 100 -5.01 -11.23 -0.55
CA GLY A 100 -3.69 -10.63 -0.79
C GLY A 100 -3.18 -9.92 0.45
N ALA A 101 -1.89 -10.04 0.76
CA ALA A 101 -1.28 -9.23 1.80
C ALA A 101 0.09 -8.69 1.40
N ALA A 102 0.39 -7.48 1.84
CA ALA A 102 1.75 -6.96 1.86
C ALA A 102 2.04 -6.19 3.15
N ILE A 103 3.30 -6.15 3.53
CA ILE A 103 3.73 -5.56 4.80
C ILE A 103 4.73 -4.42 4.63
N VAL A 104 4.72 -3.49 5.58
CA VAL A 104 5.80 -2.53 5.80
C VAL A 104 6.54 -2.88 7.08
N PHE A 105 7.79 -2.46 7.19
CA PHE A 105 8.52 -2.50 8.45
C PHE A 105 8.37 -1.18 9.19
N ASP A 106 7.76 -1.29 10.37
CA ASP A 106 7.59 -0.24 11.36
C ASP A 106 7.93 -0.75 12.78
N LEU A 107 8.68 -1.86 12.87
CA LEU A 107 9.01 -2.52 14.13
C LEU A 107 9.77 -1.59 15.09
N ARG A 108 9.37 -1.63 16.36
CA ARG A 108 9.97 -0.87 17.46
C ARG A 108 10.07 -1.76 18.69
N ALA A 109 11.12 -1.59 19.48
CA ALA A 109 11.30 -2.34 20.71
C ALA A 109 10.10 -2.14 21.65
N GLY A 110 9.54 -3.22 22.17
CA GLY A 110 8.40 -3.19 23.09
C GLY A 110 7.04 -2.88 22.46
N VAL A 111 6.95 -2.65 21.14
CA VAL A 111 5.69 -2.37 20.45
C VAL A 111 5.04 -3.68 19.97
N PRO A 112 3.77 -3.94 20.34
CA PRO A 112 2.99 -5.04 19.78
C PRO A 112 2.87 -4.95 18.26
N ARG A 113 2.74 -6.09 17.59
CA ARG A 113 2.65 -6.17 16.13
C ARG A 113 1.20 -6.45 15.73
N PRO A 114 0.70 -5.88 14.60
CA PRO A 114 -0.59 -6.27 14.06
C PRO A 114 -0.63 -7.78 13.77
N GLY A 115 -1.72 -8.43 14.13
CA GLY A 115 -1.93 -9.87 13.95
C GLY A 115 -3.37 -10.19 13.58
N ARG A 116 -3.80 -11.43 13.82
CA ARG A 116 -5.13 -11.92 13.46
C ARG A 116 -6.26 -10.97 13.89
N ASP A 117 -6.29 -10.56 15.15
CA ASP A 117 -7.37 -9.73 15.69
C ASP A 117 -7.42 -8.34 15.06
N ALA A 118 -6.26 -7.77 14.72
CA ALA A 118 -6.17 -6.50 14.00
C ALA A 118 -6.75 -6.60 12.59
N GLY A 119 -6.44 -7.69 11.87
CA GLY A 119 -7.01 -7.94 10.54
C GLY A 119 -8.53 -8.12 10.57
N TRP A 120 -9.04 -8.86 11.56
CA TRP A 120 -10.49 -9.00 11.77
C TRP A 120 -11.15 -7.65 12.10
N ALA A 121 -10.59 -6.90 13.04
CA ALA A 121 -11.12 -5.59 13.44
C ALA A 121 -11.12 -4.58 12.27
N ALA A 122 -10.11 -4.63 11.40
CA ALA A 122 -10.09 -3.80 10.20
C ALA A 122 -11.21 -4.19 9.21
N CYS A 123 -11.57 -5.46 9.08
CA CYS A 123 -12.74 -5.87 8.29
C CYS A 123 -14.06 -5.39 8.90
N GLU A 124 -14.22 -5.51 10.23
CA GLU A 124 -15.42 -5.00 10.95
C GLU A 124 -15.60 -3.50 10.76
N ALA A 125 -14.51 -2.75 10.72
CA ALA A 125 -14.52 -1.31 10.50
C ALA A 125 -14.72 -0.90 9.02
N ALA A 126 -14.83 -1.85 8.09
CA ALA A 126 -14.82 -1.55 6.66
C ALA A 126 -16.16 -0.98 6.17
N ILE A 127 -16.11 0.21 5.58
CA ILE A 127 -17.28 0.96 5.08
C ILE A 127 -17.05 1.49 3.66
N GLU A 128 -18.11 1.91 2.97
CA GLU A 128 -18.06 2.47 1.59
C GLU A 128 -17.66 3.95 1.52
N ALA A 129 -17.05 4.48 2.59
CA ALA A 129 -16.46 5.80 2.63
C ALA A 129 -14.93 5.69 2.49
N ASP A 130 -14.31 6.74 1.96
CA ASP A 130 -12.85 6.79 1.89
C ASP A 130 -12.22 6.73 3.29
N PRO A 131 -11.14 5.96 3.48
CA PRO A 131 -10.49 5.85 4.78
C PRO A 131 -9.76 7.15 5.13
N PRO A 132 -9.49 7.38 6.43
CA PRO A 132 -8.64 8.49 6.85
C PRO A 132 -7.22 8.34 6.26
N MET A 133 -6.57 9.47 5.96
CA MET A 133 -5.18 9.53 5.48
C MET A 133 -4.21 9.93 6.59
N GLY A 134 -2.92 9.72 6.34
CA GLY A 134 -1.84 10.10 7.23
C GLY A 134 -1.43 8.97 8.17
N SER A 135 -1.38 9.26 9.46
CA SER A 135 -0.76 8.40 10.49
C SER A 135 -1.77 7.48 11.18
N VAL A 136 -2.48 6.71 10.36
CA VAL A 136 -3.53 5.78 10.75
C VAL A 136 -3.35 4.48 9.98
N GLY A 137 -3.88 3.38 10.52
CA GLY A 137 -3.80 2.06 9.88
C GLY A 137 -2.39 1.63 9.59
N VAL A 138 -2.20 1.06 8.40
CA VAL A 138 -0.86 0.72 7.89
C VAL A 138 0.07 1.95 7.82
N GLY A 139 -0.48 3.15 7.69
CA GLY A 139 0.24 4.41 7.69
C GLY A 139 0.80 4.87 9.03
N ALA A 140 0.34 4.29 10.15
CA ALA A 140 0.71 4.74 11.49
C ALA A 140 2.23 4.70 11.72
N GLY A 141 2.87 3.61 11.32
CA GLY A 141 4.32 3.39 11.49
C GLY A 141 5.20 3.83 10.33
N CYS A 142 4.60 4.20 9.20
CA CYS A 142 5.31 4.54 7.97
C CYS A 142 6.23 5.77 8.10
N THR A 143 7.42 5.70 7.49
CA THR A 143 8.43 6.77 7.46
C THR A 143 9.12 6.84 6.10
N VAL A 144 9.65 8.02 5.73
CA VAL A 144 10.29 8.28 4.43
C VAL A 144 11.65 8.97 4.62
N GLY A 145 12.45 9.05 3.55
CA GLY A 145 13.67 9.83 3.54
C GLY A 145 14.78 9.27 4.42
N LYS A 146 15.20 8.05 4.11
CA LYS A 146 16.15 7.25 4.91
C LYS A 146 17.48 7.02 4.18
N THR A 147 17.67 7.63 3.02
CA THR A 147 18.88 7.49 2.18
C THR A 147 20.17 7.95 2.87
N ALA A 148 20.07 8.79 3.90
CA ALA A 148 21.19 9.28 4.73
C ALA A 148 21.24 8.61 6.13
N GLY A 149 20.37 7.63 6.41
CA GLY A 149 20.23 6.97 7.70
C GLY A 149 18.89 7.26 8.40
N LEU A 150 18.47 6.32 9.26
CA LEU A 150 17.15 6.36 9.92
C LEU A 150 16.95 7.61 10.77
N GLN A 151 17.99 8.15 11.40
CA GLN A 151 17.90 9.34 12.26
C GLN A 151 17.38 10.59 11.52
N TYR A 152 17.52 10.64 10.20
CA TYR A 152 17.07 11.76 9.37
C TYR A 152 15.67 11.58 8.80
N ARG A 153 15.04 10.44 9.04
CA ARG A 153 13.70 10.13 8.50
C ARG A 153 12.66 11.15 8.94
N VAL A 154 11.62 11.26 8.13
CA VAL A 154 10.38 11.99 8.44
C VAL A 154 9.19 11.05 8.34
N LYS A 155 8.05 11.51 8.82
CA LYS A 155 6.81 10.75 8.84
C LYS A 155 6.29 10.50 7.42
N GLY A 156 5.96 9.25 7.13
CA GLY A 156 5.17 8.85 5.96
C GLY A 156 3.70 8.70 6.34
N GLY A 157 2.97 7.80 5.68
CA GLY A 157 1.57 7.58 6.05
C GLY A 157 0.88 6.62 5.13
N GLN A 158 -0.45 6.52 5.30
CA GLN A 158 -1.31 6.00 4.27
C GLN A 158 -1.99 7.14 3.52
N GLY A 159 -2.19 7.00 2.23
CA GLY A 159 -2.87 7.99 1.41
C GLY A 159 -3.67 7.31 0.33
N TRP A 160 -4.68 8.00 -0.16
CA TRP A 160 -5.46 7.54 -1.29
C TRP A 160 -5.69 8.66 -2.30
N ALA A 161 -5.95 8.28 -3.53
CA ALA A 161 -6.37 9.18 -4.59
C ALA A 161 -7.20 8.43 -5.64
N VAL A 162 -7.95 9.17 -6.44
CA VAL A 162 -8.79 8.62 -7.51
C VAL A 162 -8.49 9.34 -8.82
N ALA A 163 -8.18 8.57 -9.86
CA ALA A 163 -8.03 9.06 -11.22
C ALA A 163 -9.19 8.57 -12.09
N ARG A 164 -9.67 9.42 -13.00
CA ARG A 164 -10.79 9.12 -13.91
C ARG A 164 -10.47 9.57 -15.32
N GLY A 165 -10.85 8.76 -16.30
CA GLY A 165 -10.66 9.07 -17.71
C GLY A 165 -11.25 7.98 -18.61
N GLY A 166 -11.76 8.35 -19.78
CA GLY A 166 -12.32 7.38 -20.73
C GLY A 166 -13.46 6.52 -20.17
N GLY A 167 -14.22 7.02 -19.18
CA GLY A 167 -15.29 6.27 -18.52
C GLY A 167 -14.82 5.21 -17.52
N ILE A 168 -13.52 5.16 -17.19
CA ILE A 168 -12.94 4.26 -16.18
C ILE A 168 -12.51 5.05 -14.95
N THR A 169 -12.69 4.45 -13.78
CA THR A 169 -12.17 4.97 -12.50
C THR A 169 -11.09 4.03 -11.99
N VAL A 170 -9.97 4.59 -11.53
CA VAL A 170 -8.95 3.87 -10.75
C VAL A 170 -8.71 4.61 -9.45
N GLY A 171 -9.06 3.98 -8.34
CA GLY A 171 -8.68 4.43 -7.00
C GLY A 171 -7.44 3.70 -6.52
N ALA A 172 -6.62 4.36 -5.70
CA ALA A 172 -5.43 3.76 -5.12
C ALA A 172 -5.33 4.10 -3.64
N LEU A 173 -5.02 3.11 -2.80
CA LEU A 173 -4.69 3.25 -1.39
C LEU A 173 -3.28 2.73 -1.14
N LEU A 174 -2.41 3.56 -0.59
CA LEU A 174 -0.97 3.32 -0.50
C LEU A 174 -0.50 3.49 0.94
N ALA A 175 0.36 2.59 1.42
CA ALA A 175 1.23 2.81 2.58
C ALA A 175 2.60 3.28 2.10
N VAL A 176 3.08 4.42 2.61
CA VAL A 176 4.25 5.13 2.10
C VAL A 176 5.39 5.03 3.12
N ASN A 177 6.19 3.97 3.01
CA ASN A 177 7.39 3.73 3.82
C ASN A 177 8.70 3.61 3.00
N PRO A 178 8.92 4.37 1.90
CA PRO A 178 10.09 4.20 1.03
C PRO A 178 11.42 4.49 1.72
N LEU A 179 12.51 4.04 1.09
CA LEU A 179 13.86 4.46 1.42
C LEU A 179 14.08 5.90 0.97
N GLY A 180 13.62 6.20 -0.25
CA GLY A 180 13.75 7.48 -0.91
C GLY A 180 12.93 8.61 -0.29
N ASP A 181 13.14 9.78 -0.86
CA ASP A 181 12.38 10.99 -0.59
C ASP A 181 11.11 11.01 -1.47
N VAL A 182 10.03 11.58 -0.96
CA VAL A 182 8.78 11.82 -1.70
C VAL A 182 8.86 13.16 -2.43
N LEU A 183 8.55 13.16 -3.72
CA LEU A 183 8.58 14.31 -4.60
C LEU A 183 7.18 14.88 -4.86
N ASP A 184 7.10 16.20 -4.99
CA ASP A 184 5.89 16.90 -5.43
C ASP A 184 5.66 16.77 -6.95
N GLU A 185 4.69 17.51 -7.48
CA GLU A 185 4.37 17.55 -8.91
C GLU A 185 5.48 18.15 -9.77
N ARG A 186 6.35 18.99 -9.19
CA ARG A 186 7.44 19.69 -9.87
C ARG A 186 8.76 18.92 -9.82
N GLY A 187 8.81 17.84 -9.05
CA GLY A 187 10.02 17.03 -8.82
C GLY A 187 10.83 17.51 -7.62
N GLU A 188 10.32 18.46 -6.85
CA GLU A 188 10.96 18.95 -5.63
C GLU A 188 10.62 18.05 -4.44
N VAL A 189 11.50 18.02 -3.43
CA VAL A 189 11.25 17.19 -2.25
C VAL A 189 10.06 17.71 -1.45
N LEU A 190 8.97 16.93 -1.42
CA LEU A 190 7.78 17.18 -0.62
C LEU A 190 7.92 16.67 0.82
N ALA A 191 8.52 15.48 0.97
CA ALA A 191 8.85 14.92 2.28
C ALA A 191 10.07 14.01 2.14
N GLY A 192 11.11 14.22 2.95
CA GLY A 192 12.36 13.50 2.75
C GLY A 192 13.38 13.68 3.87
N SER A 193 14.55 13.11 3.68
CA SER A 193 15.63 13.09 4.65
C SER A 193 15.97 14.51 5.12
N ARG A 194 16.03 14.68 6.45
CA ARG A 194 16.43 15.93 7.13
C ARG A 194 17.93 16.10 7.25
N ALA A 195 18.73 15.20 6.66
CA ALA A 195 20.17 15.33 6.69
C ALA A 195 20.61 16.63 5.98
N PRO A 196 21.71 17.26 6.41
CA PRO A 196 22.38 18.29 5.62
C PRO A 196 22.70 17.83 4.19
N ALA A 197 22.87 18.78 3.28
CA ALA A 197 23.06 18.51 1.84
C ALA A 197 24.39 17.80 1.54
N ASP A 198 25.41 18.02 2.37
CA ASP A 198 26.75 17.45 2.27
C ASP A 198 26.84 16.01 2.81
N VAL A 199 25.81 15.53 3.53
CA VAL A 199 25.77 14.14 4.01
C VAL A 199 25.58 13.19 2.81
N PRO A 200 26.50 12.23 2.60
CA PRO A 200 26.38 11.25 1.52
C PRO A 200 25.09 10.43 1.61
N ARG A 201 24.49 10.12 0.45
CA ARG A 201 23.19 9.42 0.37
C ARG A 201 23.24 8.23 -0.57
N PHE A 202 22.52 7.18 -0.21
CA PHE A 202 22.16 6.12 -1.16
C PHE A 202 21.38 6.73 -2.35
N PRO A 203 21.64 6.31 -3.61
CA PRO A 203 22.45 5.19 -4.04
C PRO A 203 23.93 5.51 -4.36
N PHE A 204 24.36 6.75 -4.17
CA PHE A 204 25.74 7.17 -4.49
C PHE A 204 26.77 6.64 -3.48
N VAL A 205 26.32 6.30 -2.28
CA VAL A 205 27.09 5.55 -1.27
C VAL A 205 26.29 4.38 -0.73
N ALA A 206 26.98 3.37 -0.20
CA ALA A 206 26.35 2.28 0.53
C ALA A 206 25.71 2.79 1.83
N LEU A 207 24.58 2.19 2.21
CA LEU A 207 24.02 2.41 3.55
C LEU A 207 24.99 1.85 4.61
N PRO A 208 25.17 2.53 5.76
CA PRO A 208 26.06 2.07 6.83
C PRO A 208 25.64 0.69 7.33
N ARG A 209 26.61 -0.18 7.68
CA ARG A 209 26.35 -1.53 8.21
C ARG A 209 26.37 -1.58 9.75
N PRO A 210 25.48 -2.36 10.41
CA PRO A 210 24.39 -3.12 9.79
C PRO A 210 23.41 -2.15 9.12
N ALA A 211 22.99 -2.50 7.90
CA ALA A 211 22.01 -1.68 7.19
C ALA A 211 20.81 -1.48 8.11
N PRO A 212 20.16 -0.30 8.10
CA PRO A 212 18.84 -0.15 8.70
C PRO A 212 18.03 -1.40 8.38
N ALA A 213 17.58 -2.13 9.40
CA ALA A 213 16.96 -3.45 9.25
C ALA A 213 16.05 -3.43 8.01
N GLU A 214 16.40 -4.28 7.05
CA GLU A 214 15.84 -4.32 5.70
C GLU A 214 14.30 -4.28 5.75
N ALA A 215 13.70 -3.17 5.33
CA ALA A 215 12.34 -3.10 4.77
C ALA A 215 11.86 -1.64 4.68
N ASN A 216 12.29 -0.98 3.63
CA ASN A 216 11.57 0.15 3.11
C ASN A 216 10.50 -0.36 2.14
N THR A 217 9.37 0.30 1.96
CA THR A 217 8.30 -0.22 1.09
C THR A 217 7.27 0.84 0.74
N VAL A 218 6.86 0.92 -0.52
CA VAL A 218 5.56 1.45 -0.92
C VAL A 218 4.67 0.27 -1.33
N ILE A 219 3.67 -0.03 -0.50
CA ILE A 219 2.67 -1.06 -0.81
C ILE A 219 1.31 -0.44 -1.01
N GLY A 220 0.48 -1.05 -1.83
CA GLY A 220 -0.86 -0.53 -2.06
C GLY A 220 -1.83 -1.49 -2.70
N CYS A 221 -3.09 -1.06 -2.67
CA CYS A 221 -4.18 -1.68 -3.40
C CYS A 221 -4.80 -0.63 -4.31
N LEU A 222 -4.83 -0.93 -5.61
CA LEU A 222 -5.61 -0.22 -6.61
C LEU A 222 -6.95 -0.93 -6.77
N VAL A 223 -8.00 -0.16 -7.01
CA VAL A 223 -9.33 -0.67 -7.36
C VAL A 223 -9.80 0.01 -8.64
N THR A 224 -10.46 -0.73 -9.53
CA THR A 224 -11.04 -0.15 -10.74
C THR A 224 -12.38 -0.81 -11.08
N ASP A 225 -13.27 -0.02 -11.69
CA ASP A 225 -14.49 -0.52 -12.32
C ASP A 225 -14.25 -1.12 -13.71
N GLY A 226 -13.03 -0.97 -14.24
CA GLY A 226 -12.58 -1.57 -15.49
C GLY A 226 -12.44 -3.09 -15.40
N GLY A 227 -12.87 -3.78 -16.45
CA GLY A 227 -12.75 -5.21 -16.62
C GLY A 227 -11.50 -5.56 -17.42
N LEU A 228 -10.66 -6.41 -16.83
CA LEU A 228 -9.42 -6.93 -17.41
C LEU A 228 -9.32 -8.43 -17.11
N GLY A 229 -8.64 -9.17 -17.98
CA GLY A 229 -8.20 -10.54 -17.71
C GLY A 229 -7.01 -10.60 -16.74
N LYS A 230 -6.63 -11.81 -16.30
CA LYS A 230 -5.54 -12.01 -15.31
C LYS A 230 -4.20 -11.42 -15.74
N HIS A 231 -3.75 -11.73 -16.95
CA HIS A 231 -2.48 -11.24 -17.49
C HIS A 231 -2.50 -9.72 -17.70
N GLU A 232 -3.63 -9.21 -18.18
CA GLU A 232 -3.88 -7.78 -18.40
C GLU A 232 -3.87 -6.99 -17.09
N ALA A 233 -4.53 -7.49 -16.05
CA ALA A 233 -4.54 -6.88 -14.73
C ALA A 233 -3.15 -6.92 -14.07
N ALA A 234 -2.42 -8.04 -14.19
CA ALA A 234 -1.05 -8.12 -13.71
C ALA A 234 -0.12 -7.14 -14.43
N ARG A 235 -0.28 -7.00 -15.75
CA ARG A 235 0.43 -6.00 -16.57
C ARG A 235 0.07 -4.57 -16.16
N ALA A 236 -1.21 -4.28 -15.91
CA ALA A 236 -1.66 -2.96 -15.47
C ALA A 236 -1.12 -2.59 -14.08
N ALA A 237 -1.18 -3.53 -13.13
CA ALA A 237 -0.59 -3.36 -11.79
C ALA A 237 0.92 -3.11 -11.87
N ASP A 238 1.61 -3.83 -12.76
CA ASP A 238 3.04 -3.64 -13.01
C ASP A 238 3.35 -2.24 -13.51
N LEU A 239 2.67 -1.80 -14.59
CA LEU A 239 2.87 -0.48 -15.17
C LEU A 239 2.50 0.66 -14.22
N ALA A 240 1.52 0.45 -13.32
CA ALA A 240 1.12 1.43 -12.30
C ALA A 240 2.25 1.76 -11.30
N ASN A 241 3.26 0.89 -11.14
CA ASN A 241 4.47 1.19 -10.35
C ASN A 241 5.21 2.43 -10.85
N SER A 242 5.02 2.83 -12.12
CA SER A 242 5.52 4.11 -12.63
C SER A 242 5.04 5.31 -11.80
N GLY A 243 3.90 5.21 -11.12
CA GLY A 243 3.44 6.21 -10.16
C GLY A 243 4.33 6.34 -8.93
N ILE A 244 4.89 5.23 -8.44
CA ILE A 244 5.87 5.23 -7.35
C ILE A 244 7.12 5.97 -7.82
N ALA A 245 7.68 5.61 -8.98
CA ALA A 245 8.87 6.26 -9.52
C ALA A 245 8.69 7.77 -9.84
N ARG A 246 7.46 8.23 -10.10
CA ARG A 246 7.14 9.67 -10.27
C ARG A 246 7.07 10.45 -8.96
N ALA A 247 6.84 9.77 -7.84
CA ALA A 247 6.62 10.39 -6.54
C ALA A 247 7.67 10.04 -5.50
N VAL A 248 8.61 9.12 -5.79
CA VAL A 248 9.64 8.66 -4.87
C VAL A 248 10.99 8.60 -5.56
N SER A 249 12.04 9.09 -4.92
CA SER A 249 13.41 9.05 -5.43
C SER A 249 14.46 8.79 -4.33
N PRO A 250 15.31 7.75 -4.48
CA PRO A 250 15.17 6.63 -5.41
C PRO A 250 13.96 5.74 -5.07
N ALA A 251 13.35 5.13 -6.07
CA ALA A 251 12.28 4.12 -5.93
C ALA A 251 12.78 2.71 -6.27
N HIS A 252 12.03 1.67 -5.90
CA HIS A 252 12.28 0.27 -6.27
C HIS A 252 13.69 -0.23 -5.95
N THR A 253 14.27 0.24 -4.86
CA THR A 253 15.64 -0.12 -4.50
C THR A 253 15.70 -1.57 -4.02
N THR A 254 16.91 -2.13 -3.90
CA THR A 254 17.09 -3.47 -3.30
C THR A 254 16.64 -3.53 -1.83
N PHE A 255 16.47 -2.37 -1.18
CA PHE A 255 15.98 -2.25 0.18
C PHE A 255 14.49 -1.96 0.27
N ASP A 256 13.83 -1.73 -0.87
CA ASP A 256 12.39 -1.53 -0.94
C ASP A 256 11.67 -2.88 -1.16
N GLY A 257 10.47 -3.03 -0.61
CA GLY A 257 9.59 -4.20 -0.73
C GLY A 257 8.33 -3.91 -1.55
N ASP A 258 8.44 -2.99 -2.52
CA ASP A 258 7.30 -2.42 -3.25
C ASP A 258 6.40 -3.48 -3.88
N ALA A 259 5.10 -3.40 -3.60
CA ALA A 259 4.09 -4.28 -4.16
C ALA A 259 2.73 -3.58 -4.31
N LEU A 260 2.14 -3.70 -5.50
CA LEU A 260 0.84 -3.13 -5.82
C LEU A 260 -0.13 -4.25 -6.20
N PHE A 261 -1.23 -4.35 -5.45
CA PHE A 261 -2.39 -5.15 -5.82
C PHE A 261 -3.32 -4.35 -6.72
N LEU A 262 -4.02 -5.02 -7.63
CA LEU A 262 -5.10 -4.45 -8.43
C LEU A 262 -6.35 -5.32 -8.30
N LEU A 263 -7.46 -4.70 -7.92
CA LEU A 263 -8.78 -5.30 -7.86
C LEU A 263 -9.66 -4.71 -8.96
N CYS A 264 -10.11 -5.54 -9.89
CA CYS A 264 -10.98 -5.14 -10.99
C CYS A 264 -12.41 -5.61 -10.70
N THR A 265 -13.36 -4.69 -10.47
CA THR A 265 -14.76 -5.06 -10.16
C THR A 265 -15.58 -5.45 -11.41
N GLN A 266 -14.95 -5.52 -12.59
CA GLN A 266 -15.51 -6.05 -13.83
C GLN A 266 -16.82 -5.37 -14.28
N ARG A 267 -17.02 -4.07 -14.00
CA ARG A 267 -18.29 -3.38 -14.32
C ARG A 267 -18.36 -2.92 -15.76
N ARG A 268 -17.23 -2.56 -16.38
CA ARG A 268 -17.16 -2.04 -17.75
C ARG A 268 -15.89 -2.52 -18.45
N PRO A 269 -15.90 -2.80 -19.76
CA PRO A 269 -14.67 -3.12 -20.49
C PRO A 269 -13.62 -2.01 -20.36
N ALA A 270 -12.35 -2.37 -20.21
CA ALA A 270 -11.24 -1.42 -20.16
C ALA A 270 -10.03 -1.95 -20.91
N SER A 271 -9.14 -1.06 -21.35
CA SER A 271 -7.83 -1.44 -21.87
C SER A 271 -6.79 -1.41 -20.75
N VAL A 272 -5.78 -2.28 -20.88
CA VAL A 272 -4.62 -2.32 -19.97
C VAL A 272 -3.97 -0.95 -19.85
N ASP A 273 -3.74 -0.27 -20.97
CA ASP A 273 -3.04 1.01 -21.00
C ASP A 273 -3.80 2.12 -20.27
N LEU A 274 -5.12 2.16 -20.40
CA LEU A 274 -5.94 3.15 -19.70
C LEU A 274 -5.91 2.92 -18.18
N VAL A 275 -6.10 1.67 -17.74
CA VAL A 275 -6.06 1.32 -16.31
C VAL A 275 -4.66 1.57 -15.74
N ALA A 276 -3.60 1.21 -16.47
CA ALA A 276 -2.21 1.47 -16.08
C ALA A 276 -1.91 2.96 -15.95
N HIS A 277 -2.36 3.78 -16.92
CA HIS A 277 -2.15 5.22 -16.91
C HIS A 277 -2.82 5.90 -15.73
N LEU A 278 -4.13 5.64 -15.53
CA LEU A 278 -4.90 6.15 -14.40
C LEU A 278 -4.35 5.63 -13.07
N GLY A 279 -3.93 4.36 -13.03
CA GLY A 279 -3.29 3.76 -11.86
C GLY A 279 -1.99 4.47 -11.48
N ALA A 280 -1.11 4.75 -12.44
CA ALA A 280 0.12 5.49 -12.16
C ALA A 280 -0.15 6.93 -11.67
N GLN A 281 -1.20 7.59 -12.16
CA GLN A 281 -1.63 8.91 -11.67
C GLN A 281 -2.15 8.82 -10.23
N ALA A 282 -3.06 7.89 -9.95
CA ALA A 282 -3.64 7.69 -8.63
C ALA A 282 -2.57 7.30 -7.60
N VAL A 283 -1.62 6.44 -7.96
CA VAL A 283 -0.51 6.04 -7.09
C VAL A 283 0.37 7.23 -6.71
N ALA A 284 0.80 8.04 -7.68
CA ALA A 284 1.63 9.21 -7.39
C ALA A 284 0.90 10.23 -6.49
N ALA A 285 -0.38 10.49 -6.79
CA ALA A 285 -1.20 11.40 -6.00
C ALA A 285 -1.44 10.88 -4.58
N ALA A 286 -1.72 9.58 -4.41
CA ALA A 286 -1.92 8.95 -3.11
C ALA A 286 -0.67 9.01 -2.23
N ILE A 287 0.52 8.82 -2.83
CA ILE A 287 1.79 8.94 -2.12
C ILE A 287 1.98 10.34 -1.54
N ARG A 288 1.73 11.37 -2.35
CA ARG A 288 1.82 12.77 -1.93
C ARG A 288 0.76 13.10 -0.87
N ALA A 289 -0.47 12.62 -1.04
CA ALA A 289 -1.55 12.81 -0.08
C ALA A 289 -1.22 12.20 1.30
N ALA A 290 -0.52 11.05 1.31
CA ALA A 290 -0.10 10.38 2.54
C ALA A 290 0.84 11.26 3.38
N VAL A 291 1.87 11.84 2.76
CA VAL A 291 2.87 12.66 3.47
C VAL A 291 2.31 14.04 3.84
N ARG A 292 1.42 14.62 3.02
CA ARG A 292 0.69 15.85 3.37
C ARG A 292 -0.21 15.67 4.59
N SER A 293 -0.83 14.49 4.73
CA SER A 293 -1.72 14.18 5.85
C SER A 293 -1.00 13.61 7.08
N ALA A 294 0.33 13.44 7.01
CA ALA A 294 1.10 12.76 8.04
C ALA A 294 1.22 13.60 9.33
N LYS A 295 1.05 12.95 10.49
CA LYS A 295 1.29 13.52 11.81
C LYS A 295 2.55 12.91 12.41
N GLY A 296 3.47 13.75 12.87
CA GLY A 296 4.75 13.31 13.42
C GLY A 296 4.59 12.33 14.58
N ILE A 297 5.56 11.42 14.70
CA ILE A 297 5.70 10.48 15.82
C ILE A 297 7.10 10.61 16.40
N ASP A 298 7.33 10.02 17.56
CA ASP A 298 8.67 10.05 18.17
C ASP A 298 9.74 9.45 17.23
N GLY A 299 10.83 10.22 17.08
CA GLY A 299 11.94 9.97 16.16
C GLY A 299 11.63 10.17 14.66
N ALA A 300 10.42 10.57 14.27
CA ALA A 300 10.05 10.84 12.87
C ALA A 300 8.99 11.97 12.79
N PRO A 301 9.42 13.25 12.73
CA PRO A 301 8.50 14.38 12.66
C PRO A 301 7.76 14.41 11.30
N ALA A 302 6.61 15.09 11.24
CA ALA A 302 6.02 15.45 9.96
C ALA A 302 6.94 16.43 9.21
N ASP A 303 7.01 16.32 7.89
CA ASP A 303 7.86 17.20 7.09
C ASP A 303 7.16 18.55 6.87
N PRO A 304 7.77 19.69 7.26
CA PRO A 304 7.15 20.99 7.07
C PRO A 304 6.88 21.32 5.59
N ARG A 305 7.67 20.77 4.66
CA ARG A 305 7.47 20.96 3.20
C ARG A 305 6.12 20.39 2.74
N ALA A 306 5.66 19.32 3.37
CA ALA A 306 4.37 18.70 3.07
C ALA A 306 3.18 19.39 3.74
N GLN A 307 3.41 20.29 4.70
CA GLN A 307 2.37 20.99 5.46
C GLN A 307 2.09 22.40 4.94
N SER A 308 2.96 22.94 4.08
CA SER A 308 2.74 24.24 3.47
C SER A 308 1.59 24.19 2.46
N PRO A 309 0.63 25.14 2.49
CA PRO A 309 -0.35 25.27 1.43
C PRO A 309 0.39 25.61 0.14
N THR A 310 0.26 24.73 -0.85
CA THR A 310 0.69 24.96 -2.24
C THR A 310 -0.26 25.90 -2.97
#